data_AF-T0V4K2-F1
#
_entry.id   AF-T0V4K2-F1
#
_cell.length_a   1.000
_cell.length_b   1.000
_cell.length_c   1.000
_cell.angle_alpha   90.00
_cell.angle_beta   90.00
_cell.angle_gamma   90.00
#
_symmetry.space_group_name_H-M   'P 1'
#
loop_
_entity.id
_entity.type
_entity.pdbx_description
1 polymer ?
#
loop_
_entity_poly.entity_id
_entity_poly.type
_entity_poly.pdbx_seq_one_letter_code
_entity_poly.pdbx_strand_id
1 'polypeptide(L)' 'MHYWSRSRNELWHKGATSGHFQHVKSIKTDCDQDTLLIAVEQEGAACHTGAHSCFFTDIYDDRQDR' A
#
# COMPACT_ATOMS: atom_id res chain seq x y z
N MET A 1 -0.26 5.30 8.73
CA MET A 1 -0.50 5.78 7.34
C MET A 1 -1.98 6.07 7.16
N HIS A 2 -2.37 7.22 6.61
CA HIS A 2 -3.76 7.56 6.36
C HIS A 2 -4.04 7.67 4.87
N TYR A 3 -5.23 7.25 4.47
CA TYR A 3 -5.74 7.36 3.10
C TYR A 3 -7.10 8.06 3.12
N TRP A 4 -7.49 8.66 2.01
CA TRP A 4 -8.89 9.06 1.81
C TRP A 4 -9.68 7.89 1.21
N SER A 5 -10.68 7.39 1.93
CA SER A 5 -11.55 6.35 1.40
C SER A 5 -12.60 6.99 0.50
N ARG A 6 -12.50 6.78 -0.81
CA ARG A 6 -13.48 7.33 -1.78
C ARG A 6 -14.89 6.78 -1.59
N SER A 7 -15.03 5.51 -1.21
CA SER A 7 -16.34 4.88 -0.99
C SER A 7 -17.01 5.32 0.32
N ARG A 8 -16.22 5.60 1.36
CA ARG A 8 -16.72 6.08 2.65
C ARG A 8 -16.77 7.61 2.74
N ASN A 9 -16.11 8.30 1.81
CA ASN A 9 -15.97 9.75 1.78
C ASN A 9 -15.41 10.32 3.10
N GLU A 10 -14.39 9.66 3.64
CA GLU A 10 -13.77 10.02 4.92
C GLU A 10 -12.26 9.69 4.94
N LEU A 11 -11.55 10.33 5.87
CA LEU A 11 -10.17 9.98 6.18
C LEU A 11 -10.14 8.65 6.94
N TRP A 12 -9.32 7.72 6.47
CA TRP A 12 -9.19 6.39 7.06
C TRP A 12 -7.76 6.06 7.44
N HIS A 13 -7.59 5.53 8.65
CA HIS A 13 -6.30 5.07 9.15
C HIS A 13 -6.09 3.59 8.79
N LYS A 14 -5.11 3.30 7.92
CA LYS A 14 -4.78 1.92 7.53
C LYS A 14 -4.39 1.10 8.75
N GLY A 15 -5.16 0.04 8.99
CA GLY A 15 -5.00 -0.84 10.15
C GLY A 15 -6.00 -0.58 11.28
N ALA A 16 -6.80 0.50 11.24
CA ALA A 16 -7.73 0.85 12.33
C ALA A 16 -8.71 -0.27 12.73
N THR A 17 -9.09 -1.13 11.78
CA THR A 17 -9.99 -2.27 12.04
C THR A 17 -9.23 -3.58 12.22
N SER A 18 -8.12 -3.80 11.51
CA SER A 18 -7.41 -5.09 11.48
C SER A 18 -6.18 -5.16 12.38
N GLY A 19 -5.70 -4.05 12.94
CA GLY A 19 -4.40 -3.95 13.60
C GLY A 19 -3.19 -3.95 12.65
N HIS A 20 -3.40 -4.09 11.33
CA HIS A 20 -2.31 -4.17 10.35
C HIS A 20 -1.87 -2.78 9.89
N PHE A 21 -1.13 -2.09 10.76
CA PHE A 21 -0.69 -0.71 10.54
C PHE A 21 0.45 -0.60 9.52
N GLN A 22 0.68 0.64 9.08
CA GLN A 22 1.78 1.02 8.21
C GLN A 22 2.53 2.19 8.85
N HIS A 23 3.75 1.93 9.29
CA HIS A 23 4.65 2.90 9.91
C HIS A 23 5.52 3.55 8.84
N VAL A 24 5.32 4.84 8.59
CA VAL A 24 6.05 5.58 7.55
C VAL A 24 7.53 5.68 7.90
N LYS A 25 8.40 5.36 6.94
CA LYS A 25 9.86 5.44 7.07
C LYS A 25 10.46 6.53 6.19
N SER A 26 9.93 6.71 4.97
CA SER A 26 10.30 7.84 4.11
C SER A 26 9.19 8.16 3.11
N ILE A 27 9.21 9.38 2.58
CA ILE A 27 8.27 9.89 1.58
C ILE A 27 9.08 10.52 0.45
N LYS A 28 8.74 10.20 -0.79
CA LYS A 28 9.26 10.83 -2.01
C LYS A 28 8.09 11.32 -2.86
N THR A 29 8.32 12.35 -3.65
CA THR A 29 7.38 12.81 -4.67
C THR A 29 7.98 12.52 -6.05
N ASP A 30 7.13 12.40 -7.06
CA ASP A 30 7.54 12.35 -8.47
C ASP A 30 7.92 13.74 -9.02
N CYS A 31 8.20 13.82 -10.32
CA CYS A 31 8.84 14.99 -10.92
C CYS A 31 7.93 16.22 -11.06
N ASP A 32 6.63 16.02 -11.21
CA ASP A 32 5.59 17.05 -11.31
C ASP A 32 4.74 17.19 -10.05
N GLN A 33 5.04 16.39 -9.02
CA GLN A 33 4.53 16.54 -7.65
C GLN A 33 3.04 16.22 -7.50
N ASP A 34 2.53 15.29 -8.30
CA ASP A 34 1.15 14.81 -8.17
C ASP A 34 1.04 13.41 -7.52
N THR A 35 2.17 12.71 -7.37
CA THR A 35 2.22 11.37 -6.79
C THR A 35 3.27 11.25 -5.68
N LEU A 36 2.90 10.57 -4.59
CA LEU A 36 3.80 10.23 -3.49
C LEU A 36 4.16 8.74 -3.50
N LEU A 37 5.45 8.44 -3.40
CA LEU A 37 5.97 7.11 -3.05
C LEU A 37 6.35 7.10 -1.56
N ILE A 38 5.66 6.26 -0.78
CA ILE A 38 5.84 6.18 0.66
C ILE A 38 6.40 4.81 1.02
N ALA A 39 7.62 4.79 1.56
CA ALA A 39 8.20 3.57 2.12
C ALA A 39 7.67 3.38 3.55
N VAL A 40 7.16 2.20 3.85
CA VAL A 40 6.57 1.86 5.14
C VAL A 40 7.15 0.56 5.68
N GLU A 41 7.18 0.45 7.00
CA GLU A 41 7.22 -0.84 7.69
C GLU A 41 5.78 -1.30 7.90
N GLN A 42 5.45 -2.47 7.35
CA GLN A 42 4.11 -3.06 7.38
C GLN A 42 3.99 -4.00 8.59
N GLU A 43 2.96 -3.79 9.40
CA GLU A 43 2.55 -4.75 10.43
C GLU A 43 1.49 -5.70 9.86
N GLY A 44 1.69 -7.01 9.98
CA GLY A 44 0.77 -8.01 9.42
C GLY A 44 0.60 -7.89 7.89
N ALA A 45 -0.59 -8.23 7.40
CA ALA A 45 -0.91 -8.19 5.97
C ALA A 45 -1.42 -6.81 5.51
N ALA A 46 -0.89 -6.28 4.39
CA ALA A 46 -1.44 -5.06 3.80
C ALA A 46 -2.81 -5.31 3.15
N CYS A 47 -3.02 -6.50 2.57
CA CYS A 47 -4.23 -6.88 1.85
C CYS A 47 -5.29 -7.51 2.77
N HIS A 48 -6.56 -7.30 2.45
CA HIS A 48 -7.69 -7.90 3.17
C HIS A 48 -7.81 -9.42 2.95
N THR A 49 -7.10 -9.99 1.98
CA THR A 49 -7.04 -11.45 1.74
C THR A 49 -6.06 -12.17 2.65
N GLY A 50 -5.24 -11.44 3.42
CA GLY A 50 -4.13 -11.98 4.21
C GLY A 50 -2.79 -11.97 3.48
N ALA A 51 -2.75 -11.60 2.20
CA ALA A 51 -1.48 -11.44 1.47
C ALA A 51 -0.71 -10.19 1.92
N HIS A 52 0.64 -10.28 1.91
CA HIS A 52 1.51 -9.17 2.29
C HIS A 52 1.29 -7.93 1.41
N SER A 53 1.16 -8.11 0.10
CA SER A 53 0.84 -7.07 -0.88
C SER A 53 -0.53 -7.35 -1.50
N CYS A 54 -1.19 -6.34 -2.09
CA CYS A 54 -2.35 -6.58 -2.97
C CYS A 54 -1.92 -7.10 -4.35
N PHE A 55 -0.68 -6.85 -4.76
CA PHE A 55 -0.11 -7.25 -6.05
C PHE A 55 0.63 -8.58 -5.91
N PHE A 56 -0.13 -9.67 -5.72
CA PHE A 56 0.41 -11.03 -5.57
C PHE A 56 0.11 -11.94 -6.77
N THR A 57 -0.52 -11.40 -7.82
CA THR A 57 -0.86 -12.13 -9.04
C THR A 57 -0.20 -11.46 -10.22
N ASP A 58 0.71 -12.18 -10.88
CA ASP A 58 1.36 -11.72 -12.10
C ASP A 58 0.43 -11.95 -13.30
N ILE A 59 0.23 -10.89 -14.09
CA ILE A 59 -0.53 -10.95 -15.35
C ILE A 59 0.39 -10.96 -16.58
N TYR A 60 1.67 -10.63 -16.37
CA TYR A 60 2.74 -10.61 -17.36
C TYR A 60 4.07 -10.76 -16.62
N ASP A 61 4.90 -11.72 -17.00
CA ASP A 61 6.26 -11.87 -16.48
C ASP A 61 7.21 -12.30 -17.60
N ASP A 62 8.01 -11.36 -18.08
CA ASP A 62 9.03 -11.58 -19.12
C ASP A 62 10.29 -12.29 -18.58
N ARG A 63 10.31 -12.63 -17.29
CA ARG A 63 11.44 -13.31 -16.63
C ARG A 63 11.34 -14.83 -16.63
N GLN A 64 10.30 -15.42 -17.23
CA GLN A 64 10.14 -16.88 -17.24
C GLN A 64 11.18 -17.63 -18.10
N ASP A 65 12.00 -16.94 -18.90
CA ASP A 65 13.07 -17.54 -19.73
C ASP A 65 14.49 -16.99 -19.42
N ARG A 66 14.83 -16.70 -18.15
CA ARG A 66 16.23 -16.47 -17.74
C ARG A 66 16.62 -17.25 -16.50
#